data_AF-A0A7U4TIR1-F1
#
_entry.id   AF-A0A7U4TIR1-F1
#
_cell.length_a   1.000
_cell.length_b   1.000
_cell.length_c   1.000
_cell.angle_alpha   90.00
_cell.angle_beta   90.00
_cell.angle_gamma   90.00
#
_symmetry.space_group_name_H-M   'P 1'
#
loop_
_entity.id
_entity.type
_entity.pdbx_description
1 polymer ?
#
loop_
_entity_poly.entity_id
_entity_poly.type
_entity_poly.pdbx_seq_one_letter_code
_entity_poly.pdbx_strand_id
1 'polypeptide(L)'
;MLCKKLISEKLSLAGKQLTRGDLEGLLKAAADLIRTRVDYTFILVLLFYKRISDKWKMEFENAYKEALADGLTEEEAKKEAKNAIYHDFDISEELLWENIRKDPARLPENFSKAIKIL
;
A
#
# COMPACT_ATOMS: atom_id res chain seq x y z
N MET A 1 12.27 14.84 7.59
CA MET A 1 12.97 15.82 6.73
C MET A 1 14.12 15.23 5.92
N LEU A 2 14.88 14.27 6.47
CA LEU A 2 16.03 13.65 5.77
C LEU A 2 15.63 12.86 4.50
N CYS A 3 14.56 12.06 4.55
CA CYS A 3 14.10 11.31 3.38
C CYS A 3 13.65 12.19 2.21
N LYS A 4 12.97 13.32 2.47
CA LYS A 4 12.55 14.25 1.40
C LYS A 4 13.76 14.85 0.68
N LYS A 5 14.83 15.19 1.42
CA LYS A 5 16.08 15.73 0.83
C LYS A 5 16.81 14.67 0.01
N LEU A 6 16.99 13.47 0.55
CA LEU A 6 17.68 12.37 -0.15
C LEU A 6 16.95 11.94 -1.43
N ILE A 7 15.61 11.92 -1.36
CA ILE A 7 14.76 11.66 -2.53
C ILE A 7 14.92 12.81 -3.52
N SER A 8 14.77 14.08 -3.11
CA SER A 8 14.89 15.24 -4.01
C SER A 8 16.27 15.41 -4.67
N GLU A 9 17.34 14.97 -4.01
CA GLU A 9 18.72 15.09 -4.51
C GLU A 9 19.06 13.97 -5.50
N LYS A 10 18.50 12.77 -5.33
CA LYS A 10 18.60 11.67 -6.32
C LYS A 10 17.55 11.73 -7.42
N LEU A 11 16.37 12.26 -7.11
CA LEU A 11 15.25 12.50 -8.02
C LEU A 11 15.24 13.99 -8.42
N SER A 12 16.29 14.47 -9.11
CA SER A 12 16.16 15.69 -9.93
C SER A 12 15.20 15.42 -11.11
N LEU A 13 13.93 15.17 -10.76
CA LEU A 13 12.82 14.75 -11.63
C LEU A 13 11.97 15.94 -12.09
N ALA A 14 12.53 17.14 -12.11
CA ALA A 14 11.87 18.26 -12.75
C ALA A 14 11.98 18.12 -14.27
N GLY A 15 11.14 17.27 -14.88
CA GLY A 15 10.85 17.30 -16.32
C GLY A 15 11.28 16.11 -17.19
N LYS A 16 11.76 14.99 -16.64
CA LYS A 16 12.07 13.78 -17.42
C LYS A 16 11.07 12.65 -17.13
N GLN A 17 10.53 12.02 -18.18
CA GLN A 17 9.78 10.77 -18.07
C GLN A 17 10.70 9.69 -17.51
N LEU A 18 10.31 9.10 -16.38
CA LEU A 18 10.99 7.95 -15.80
C LEU A 18 10.90 6.77 -16.75
N THR A 19 12.05 6.22 -17.14
CA THR A 19 12.07 4.96 -17.89
C THR A 19 11.93 3.78 -16.94
N ARG A 20 11.52 2.62 -17.47
CA ARG A 20 11.51 1.36 -16.69
C ARG A 20 12.88 1.06 -16.06
N GLY A 21 13.96 1.33 -16.79
CA GLY A 21 15.33 1.12 -16.30
C GLY A 21 15.70 2.03 -15.13
N ASP A 22 15.23 3.28 -15.11
CA ASP A 22 15.43 4.19 -13.98
C ASP A 22 14.71 3.69 -12.73
N LEU A 23 13.51 3.13 -12.91
CA LEU A 23 12.73 2.52 -11.83
C LEU A 23 13.43 1.28 -11.27
N GLU A 24 13.92 0.41 -12.15
CA GLU A 24 14.67 -0.80 -11.77
C GLU A 24 15.97 -0.43 -11.03
N GLY A 25 16.68 0.60 -11.48
CA GLY A 25 17.89 1.11 -10.82
C GLY A 25 17.63 1.67 -9.42
N LEU A 26 16.55 2.45 -9.25
CA LEU A 26 16.13 2.97 -7.94
C LEU A 26 15.73 1.85 -6.98
N LEU A 27 14.95 0.88 -7.44
CA LEU A 27 14.54 -0.27 -6.64
C LEU A 27 15.74 -1.11 -6.22
N LYS A 28 16.68 -1.37 -7.13
CA LYS A 28 17.92 -2.10 -6.82
C LYS A 28 18.77 -1.36 -5.80
N ALA A 29 18.97 -0.05 -5.96
CA ALA A 29 19.74 0.75 -5.01
C ALA A 29 19.09 0.80 -3.62
N ALA A 30 17.76 0.93 -3.55
CA ALA A 30 17.02 0.86 -2.29
C ALA A 30 17.15 -0.53 -1.65
N ALA A 31 17.07 -1.59 -2.44
CA ALA A 31 17.19 -2.95 -1.95
C ALA A 31 18.62 -3.26 -1.47
N ASP A 32 19.65 -2.79 -2.17
CA ASP A 32 21.06 -2.92 -1.77
C ASP A 32 21.36 -2.21 -0.44
N LEU A 33 20.71 -1.07 -0.18
CA LEU A 33 20.80 -0.35 1.10
C LEU A 33 20.20 -1.15 2.27
N ILE A 34 19.17 -1.97 2.00
CA ILE A 34 18.43 -2.73 3.02
C ILE A 34 18.97 -4.17 3.16
N ARG A 35 19.62 -4.70 2.11
CA ARG A 35 20.19 -6.06 1.97
C ARG A 35 21.11 -6.52 3.09
N THR A 36 21.77 -5.59 3.79
CA THR A 36 22.66 -5.94 4.90
C THR A 36 21.93 -6.15 6.23
N ARG A 37 20.64 -5.85 6.30
CA ARG A 37 19.86 -5.84 7.56
C ARG A 37 18.56 -6.63 7.50
N VAL A 38 18.02 -6.92 6.32
CA VAL A 38 16.72 -7.59 6.14
C VAL A 38 16.79 -8.55 4.95
N ASP A 39 16.20 -9.74 5.10
CA ASP A 39 16.07 -10.75 4.05
C ASP A 39 15.21 -10.23 2.89
N TYR A 40 15.65 -10.41 1.64
CA TYR A 40 14.89 -10.01 0.44
C TYR A 40 13.50 -10.64 0.37
N THR A 41 13.35 -11.86 0.88
CA THR A 41 12.07 -12.55 0.97
C THR A 41 11.07 -11.70 1.74
N PHE A 42 11.51 -11.07 2.83
CA PHE A 42 10.64 -10.22 3.65
C PHE A 42 10.17 -8.97 2.89
N ILE A 43 11.02 -8.36 2.07
CA ILE A 43 10.64 -7.21 1.23
C ILE A 43 9.55 -7.61 0.24
N LEU A 44 9.66 -8.79 -0.38
CA LEU A 44 8.64 -9.28 -1.32
C LEU A 44 7.28 -9.49 -0.64
N VAL A 45 7.27 -10.02 0.59
CA VAL A 45 6.02 -10.18 1.34
C VAL A 45 5.39 -8.81 1.68
N LEU A 46 6.20 -7.81 2.04
CA LEU A 46 5.70 -6.44 2.27
C LEU A 46 5.13 -5.81 1.00
N LEU A 47 5.79 -5.99 -0.15
CA LEU A 47 5.29 -5.51 -1.44
C LEU A 47 4.00 -6.21 -1.87
N PHE A 48 3.90 -7.51 -1.63
CA PHE A 48 2.69 -8.28 -1.88
C PHE A 48 1.53 -7.76 -1.03
N TYR A 49 1.77 -7.54 0.26
CA TYR A 49 0.77 -6.99 1.16
C TYR A 49 0.32 -5.58 0.78
N LYS A 50 1.27 -4.72 0.37
CA LYS A 50 0.95 -3.40 -0.22
C LYS A 50 0.00 -3.56 -1.41
N ARG A 51 0.31 -4.49 -2.33
CA ARG A 51 -0.48 -4.71 -3.53
C ARG A 51 -1.91 -5.17 -3.21
N ILE A 52 -2.08 -6.02 -2.20
CA ILE A 52 -3.39 -6.45 -1.70
C ILE A 52 -4.16 -5.24 -1.15
N SER A 53 -3.54 -4.46 -0.26
CA SER A 53 -4.17 -3.26 0.31
C SER A 53 -4.58 -2.24 -0.78
N ASP A 54 -3.78 -2.11 -1.84
CA ASP A 54 -4.11 -1.26 -2.97
C ASP A 54 -5.28 -1.79 -3.79
N LYS A 55 -5.37 -3.11 -3.94
CA LYS A 55 -6.51 -3.74 -4.61
C LYS A 55 -7.80 -3.53 -3.84
N TRP A 56 -7.77 -3.80 -2.54
CA TRP A 56 -8.90 -3.58 -1.63
C TRP A 56 -9.44 -2.15 -1.73
N LYS A 57 -8.56 -1.15 -1.77
CA LYS A 57 -8.97 0.26 -1.95
C LYS A 57 -9.62 0.54 -3.29
N MET A 58 -9.13 -0.04 -4.37
CA MET A 58 -9.75 0.12 -5.69
C MET A 58 -11.15 -0.51 -5.71
N GLU A 59 -11.30 -1.68 -5.11
CA GLU A 59 -12.59 -2.37 -4.97
C GLU A 59 -13.57 -1.55 -4.12
N PHE A 60 -13.11 -1.03 -2.97
CA PHE A 60 -13.89 -0.16 -2.11
C PHE A 60 -14.40 1.08 -2.86
N GLU A 61 -13.50 1.77 -3.58
CA GLU A 61 -13.86 2.97 -4.34
C GLU A 61 -14.84 2.67 -5.48
N ASN A 62 -14.76 1.47 -6.08
CA ASN A 62 -15.72 1.05 -7.12
C ASN A 62 -17.09 0.76 -6.50
N ALA A 63 -17.15 -0.08 -5.47
CA ALA A 63 -18.39 -0.41 -4.77
C ALA A 63 -19.07 0.83 -4.17
N TYR A 64 -18.26 1.77 -3.64
CA TYR A 64 -18.77 3.04 -3.12
C TYR A 64 -19.44 3.88 -4.20
N LYS A 65 -18.84 3.98 -5.40
CA LYS A 65 -19.41 4.73 -6.52
C LYS A 65 -20.67 4.07 -7.07
N GLU A 66 -20.70 2.75 -7.13
CA GLU A 66 -21.89 1.98 -7.53
C GLU A 66 -23.04 2.20 -6.55
N ALA A 67 -22.79 2.08 -5.24
CA ALA A 67 -23.80 2.33 -4.21
C ALA A 67 -24.34 3.78 -4.25
N LEU A 68 -23.49 4.78 -4.48
CA LEU A 68 -23.94 6.16 -4.67
C LEU A 68 -24.80 6.31 -5.93
N ALA A 69 -24.47 5.62 -7.02
CA ALA A 69 -25.25 5.64 -8.25
C ALA A 69 -26.62 4.97 -8.08
N ASP A 70 -26.71 3.97 -7.20
CA ASP A 70 -27.96 3.31 -6.79
C ASP A 70 -28.81 4.15 -5.83
N GLY A 71 -28.33 5.34 -5.44
CA GLY A 71 -29.07 6.34 -4.67
C GLY A 71 -28.91 6.23 -3.15
N LEU A 72 -27.94 5.45 -2.67
CA LEU A 72 -27.61 5.41 -1.25
C LEU A 72 -26.98 6.74 -0.81
N THR A 73 -27.17 7.09 0.47
CA THR A 73 -26.45 8.20 1.08
C THR A 73 -24.96 7.89 1.21
N GLU A 74 -24.10 8.89 1.36
CA GLU A 74 -22.65 8.67 1.51
C GLU A 74 -22.29 7.70 2.65
N GLU A 75 -23.01 7.76 3.76
CA GLU A 75 -22.75 6.90 4.92
C GLU A 75 -23.20 5.45 4.67
N GLU A 76 -24.33 5.26 3.99
CA GLU A 76 -24.81 3.94 3.59
C GLU A 76 -23.91 3.33 2.52
N ALA A 77 -23.52 4.12 1.52
CA ALA A 77 -22.61 3.68 0.46
C ALA A 77 -21.23 3.31 1.02
N LYS A 78 -20.69 4.06 1.99
CA LYS A 78 -19.45 3.67 2.68
C LYS A 78 -19.60 2.37 3.44
N LYS A 79 -20.75 2.15 4.09
CA LYS A 79 -21.01 0.91 4.84
C LYS A 79 -21.13 -0.28 3.91
N GLU A 80 -21.84 -0.12 2.80
CA GLU A 80 -22.03 -1.14 1.77
C GLU A 80 -20.69 -1.49 1.10
N ALA A 81 -19.90 -0.49 0.73
CA ALA A 81 -18.61 -0.68 0.08
C ALA A 81 -17.56 -1.41 0.92
N LYS A 82 -17.74 -1.52 2.25
CA LYS A 82 -16.87 -2.32 3.15
C LYS A 82 -17.24 -3.79 3.18
N ASN A 83 -18.37 -4.17 2.60
CA ASN A 83 -18.84 -5.55 2.64
C ASN A 83 -17.85 -6.46 1.91
N ALA A 84 -17.47 -7.56 2.57
CA ALA A 84 -16.51 -8.52 2.05
C ALA A 84 -16.90 -9.10 0.67
N ILE A 85 -18.17 -9.04 0.27
CA ILE A 85 -18.62 -9.50 -1.06
C ILE A 85 -17.98 -8.73 -2.21
N TYR A 86 -17.57 -7.47 -2.00
CA TYR A 86 -16.92 -6.64 -3.03
C TYR A 86 -15.40 -6.80 -3.05
N HIS A 87 -14.84 -7.58 -2.13
CA HIS A 87 -13.40 -7.68 -1.91
C HIS A 87 -12.89 -9.09 -2.11
N ASP A 88 -11.76 -9.22 -2.81
CA ASP A 88 -11.07 -10.51 -2.93
C ASP A 88 -10.49 -10.99 -1.59
N PHE A 89 -10.20 -10.04 -0.69
CA PHE A 89 -9.61 -10.31 0.62
C PHE A 89 -10.40 -9.57 1.71
N ASP A 90 -10.82 -10.31 2.74
CA ASP A 90 -11.48 -9.75 3.91
C ASP A 90 -10.44 -9.16 4.87
N ILE A 91 -10.15 -7.87 4.69
CA ILE A 91 -9.12 -7.15 5.45
C ILE A 91 -9.77 -5.96 6.13
N SER A 92 -9.62 -5.89 7.45
CA SER A 92 -10.09 -4.74 8.20
C SER A 92 -9.28 -3.47 7.89
N GLU A 93 -9.93 -2.32 7.87
CA GLU A 93 -9.33 -1.06 7.45
C GLU A 93 -8.08 -0.70 8.25
N GLU A 94 -8.05 -0.94 9.56
CA GLU A 94 -6.91 -0.65 10.43
C GLU A 94 -5.64 -1.44 10.06
N LEU A 95 -5.82 -2.55 9.34
CA LEU A 95 -4.73 -3.39 8.87
C LEU A 95 -4.22 -2.97 7.50
N LEU A 96 -4.99 -2.20 6.72
CA LEU A 96 -4.53 -1.71 5.42
C LEU A 96 -3.16 -1.04 5.51
N TRP A 97 -2.35 -1.20 4.47
CA TRP A 97 -0.96 -0.73 4.42
C TRP A 97 -0.76 0.70 4.94
N GLU A 98 -1.61 1.63 4.53
CA GLU A 98 -1.52 3.04 4.94
C GLU A 98 -1.74 3.25 6.43
N ASN A 99 -2.43 2.34 7.11
CA ASN A 99 -2.68 2.40 8.53
C ASN A 99 -1.56 1.72 9.33
N ILE A 100 -1.10 0.52 8.92
CA ILE A 100 -0.04 -0.18 9.65
C ILE A 100 1.32 0.49 9.53
N ARG A 101 1.59 1.22 8.43
CA ARG A 101 2.87 1.92 8.22
C ARG A 101 3.00 3.25 8.97
N LYS A 102 1.92 3.73 9.59
CA LYS A 102 1.93 4.99 10.38
C LYS A 102 2.84 4.89 11.60
N ASP A 103 3.01 3.68 12.13
CA ASP A 103 3.94 3.38 13.21
C ASP A 103 5.01 2.37 12.74
N PRO A 104 6.15 2.85 12.21
CA PRO A 104 7.23 1.98 11.74
C PRO A 104 7.81 1.08 12.85
N ALA A 105 7.74 1.48 14.11
CA ALA A 105 8.27 0.69 15.23
C ALA A 105 7.41 -0.55 15.49
N ARG A 106 6.09 -0.43 15.31
CA ARG A 106 5.12 -1.53 15.43
C ARG A 106 4.78 -2.21 14.12
N LEU A 107 5.41 -1.81 13.01
CA LEU A 107 5.15 -2.40 11.69
C LEU A 107 5.27 -3.93 11.69
N PRO A 108 6.29 -4.57 12.32
CA PRO A 108 6.37 -6.04 12.38
C PRO A 108 5.16 -6.68 13.07
N GLU A 109 4.70 -6.10 14.18
CA GLU A 109 3.57 -6.61 14.97
C GLU A 109 2.24 -6.43 14.22
N ASN A 110 2.02 -5.25 13.66
CA ASN A 110 0.82 -4.93 12.87
C ASN A 110 0.73 -5.78 11.61
N PHE A 111 1.87 -5.95 10.94
CA PHE A 111 1.99 -6.81 9.77
C PHE A 111 1.72 -8.28 10.12
N SER A 112 2.28 -8.78 11.23
CA SER A 112 2.01 -10.13 11.71
C SER A 112 0.52 -10.39 11.98
N LYS A 113 -0.20 -9.40 12.53
CA LYS A 113 -1.65 -9.48 12.70
C LYS A 113 -2.39 -9.54 11.37
N ALA A 114 -2.00 -8.71 10.41
CA ALA A 114 -2.64 -8.67 9.09
C ALA A 114 -2.48 -9.97 8.30
N ILE A 115 -1.27 -10.55 8.29
CA ILE A 115 -0.99 -11.80 7.58
C ILE A 115 -1.75 -13.00 8.16
N LYS A 116 -2.13 -12.99 9.44
CA LYS A 116 -2.92 -14.09 10.04
C LYS A 116 -4.37 -14.13 9.59
N ILE A 117 -4.87 -13.04 9.00
CA ILE A 117 -6.26 -12.88 8.58
C ILE A 117 -6.41 -13.19 7.09
N LEU A 118 -5.33 -13.04 6.32
CA LEU A 118 -5.20 -13.46 4.93
C LEU A 118 -5.10 -14.98 4.79
#